data_AF-A0A2G8JE46-F1
#
_entry.id   AF-A0A2G8JE46-F1
#
_cell.length_a   1.000
_cell.length_b   1.000
_cell.length_c   1.000
_cell.angle_alpha   90.00
_cell.angle_beta   90.00
_cell.angle_gamma   90.00
#
_symmetry.space_group_name_H-M   'P 1'
#
loop_
_entity.id
_entity.type
_entity.pdbx_description
1 polymer ?
#
loop_
_entity_poly.entity_id
_entity_poly.type
_entity_poly.pdbx_seq_one_letter_code
_entity_poly.pdbx_strand_id
1 'polypeptide(L)'
;IPISQLHLTRSFSKVDKGDILLQSGLCLPTLSTLEKLTVNANSAELTEEDVIGLLNYGVQSRRFQGLWFYRCKLPTSISPEMILETARSRNIKVLWPENASQLELQSGKWKQAEDIQTITELCSNVVVINNKSSLESQKSAIELLKKASRHEIPIDCVGLDESFNEVDEDVITLHSGLSLPILTSIERMGIHTEDGREMNKHEVNGILNYVQHSQRFKELGFIDSFR
;
A
#
# COMPACT_ATOMS: atom_id res chain seq x y z
N ILE A 1 27.53 -0.32 1.36
CA ILE A 1 26.51 -1.16 2.03
C ILE A 1 25.20 -0.94 1.28
N PRO A 2 24.50 -1.99 0.82
CA PRO A 2 23.20 -1.83 0.16
C PRO A 2 22.16 -1.22 1.11
N ILE A 3 21.32 -0.33 0.59
CA ILE A 3 20.13 0.15 1.30
C ILE A 3 18.96 -0.59 0.66
N SER A 4 18.55 -1.69 1.29
CA SER A 4 17.50 -2.55 0.76
C SER A 4 16.16 -1.81 0.64
N GLN A 5 15.83 -0.98 1.62
CA GLN A 5 14.59 -0.22 1.61
C GLN A 5 14.72 1.11 2.38
N LEU A 6 14.17 2.16 1.78
CA LEU A 6 13.94 3.46 2.42
C LEU A 6 12.43 3.68 2.56
N HIS A 7 12.00 4.03 3.77
CA HIS A 7 10.61 4.35 4.08
C HIS A 7 10.45 5.83 4.40
N LEU A 8 9.60 6.52 3.65
CA LEU A 8 9.19 7.88 3.91
C LEU A 8 7.77 7.87 4.50
N THR A 9 7.70 7.84 5.83
CA THR A 9 6.42 7.87 6.56
C THR A 9 6.10 9.28 6.98
N ARG A 10 5.09 9.89 6.34
CA ARG A 10 4.65 11.28 6.64
C ARG A 10 5.78 12.31 6.55
N SER A 11 6.82 12.01 5.78
CA SER A 11 8.03 12.84 5.72
C SER A 11 8.30 13.42 4.35
N PHE A 12 7.70 12.89 3.29
CA PHE A 12 7.85 13.42 1.94
C PHE A 12 7.19 14.82 1.83
N SER A 13 7.92 15.77 1.25
CA SER A 13 7.38 17.08 0.85
C SER A 13 7.38 17.24 -0.67
N LYS A 14 8.55 17.12 -1.31
CA LYS A 14 8.70 17.20 -2.77
C LYS A 14 10.06 16.65 -3.20
N VAL A 15 10.28 16.54 -4.50
CA VAL A 15 11.61 16.35 -5.08
C VAL A 15 12.12 17.69 -5.63
N ASP A 16 13.33 18.08 -5.26
CA ASP A 16 14.00 19.28 -5.75
C ASP A 16 15.40 18.94 -6.24
N LYS A 17 15.71 19.29 -7.49
CA LYS A 17 17.03 19.07 -8.13
C LYS A 17 17.58 17.64 -8.01
N GLY A 18 16.69 16.65 -7.99
CA GLY A 18 17.06 15.23 -7.93
C GLY A 18 17.21 14.68 -6.51
N ASP A 19 17.01 15.49 -5.47
CA ASP A 19 17.01 15.05 -4.07
C ASP A 19 15.59 15.15 -3.48
N ILE A 20 15.33 14.38 -2.43
CA ILE A 20 14.04 14.43 -1.73
C ILE A 20 14.11 15.49 -0.63
N LEU A 21 13.25 16.50 -0.71
CA LEU A 21 13.03 17.43 0.39
C LEU A 21 12.00 16.83 1.35
N LEU A 22 12.36 16.75 2.62
CA LEU A 22 11.48 16.28 3.68
C LEU A 22 10.63 17.43 4.23
N GLN A 23 9.50 17.11 4.88
CA GLN A 23 8.64 18.10 5.54
C GLN A 23 9.38 18.92 6.62
N SER A 24 10.45 18.37 7.19
CA SER A 24 11.34 19.11 8.11
C SER A 24 12.20 20.18 7.45
N GLY A 25 12.21 20.27 6.11
CA GLY A 25 13.13 21.10 5.34
C GLY A 25 14.51 20.47 5.14
N LEU A 26 14.77 19.29 5.69
CA LEU A 26 15.99 18.54 5.44
C LEU A 26 15.98 17.92 4.05
N CYS A 27 17.16 17.88 3.43
CA CYS A 27 17.36 17.24 2.15
C CYS A 27 17.88 15.81 2.36
N LEU A 28 17.25 14.85 1.70
CA LEU A 28 17.74 13.49 1.60
C LEU A 28 18.45 13.34 0.23
N PRO A 29 19.80 13.36 0.22
CA PRO A 29 20.53 13.27 -1.03
C PRO A 29 20.34 11.90 -1.68
N THR A 30 20.73 11.81 -2.94
CA THR A 30 20.68 10.57 -3.70
C THR A 30 21.40 9.41 -2.99
N LEU A 31 20.69 8.31 -2.79
CA LEU A 31 21.21 7.08 -2.19
C LEU A 31 21.63 6.10 -3.28
N SER A 32 22.91 6.10 -3.66
CA SER A 32 23.45 5.34 -4.81
C SER A 32 23.32 3.81 -4.73
N THR A 33 22.98 3.28 -3.55
CA THR A 33 22.80 1.84 -3.28
C THR A 33 21.37 1.48 -2.89
N LEU A 34 20.41 2.38 -3.12
CA LEU A 34 18.99 2.16 -2.80
C LEU A 34 18.37 1.11 -3.74
N GLU A 35 17.67 0.15 -3.17
CA GLU A 35 16.95 -0.90 -3.92
C GLU A 35 15.45 -0.61 -4.00
N LYS A 36 14.83 -0.22 -2.89
CA LYS A 36 13.38 0.06 -2.82
C LYS A 36 13.08 1.37 -2.08
N LEU A 37 12.17 2.17 -2.62
CA LEU A 37 11.60 3.35 -1.98
C LEU A 37 10.14 3.09 -1.65
N THR A 38 9.73 3.47 -0.46
CA THR A 38 8.35 3.37 0.02
C THR A 38 7.90 4.73 0.52
N VAL A 39 6.77 5.21 0.00
CA VAL A 39 6.19 6.51 0.37
C VAL A 39 4.83 6.28 0.98
N ASN A 40 4.68 6.69 2.23
CA ASN A 40 3.40 6.75 2.94
C ASN A 40 3.04 8.23 3.17
N ALA A 41 2.07 8.73 2.41
CA ALA A 41 1.71 10.15 2.41
C ALA A 41 0.45 10.46 3.25
N ASN A 42 -0.03 9.52 4.07
CA ASN A 42 -1.15 9.70 5.00
C ASN A 42 -2.38 10.39 4.37
N SER A 43 -2.86 9.81 3.28
CA SER A 43 -4.00 10.23 2.47
C SER A 43 -3.81 11.56 1.72
N ALA A 44 -2.59 12.10 1.68
CA ALA A 44 -2.27 13.22 0.80
C ALA A 44 -2.39 12.82 -0.68
N GLU A 45 -2.75 13.80 -1.50
CA GLU A 45 -2.75 13.69 -2.94
C GLU A 45 -1.34 14.00 -3.47
N LEU A 46 -0.75 13.03 -4.16
CA LEU A 46 0.52 13.20 -4.85
C LEU A 46 0.22 13.59 -6.29
N THR A 47 0.94 14.59 -6.77
CA THR A 47 0.87 15.03 -8.16
C THR A 47 1.63 14.08 -9.07
N GLU A 48 1.44 14.25 -10.37
CA GLU A 48 2.29 13.59 -11.37
C GLU A 48 3.79 13.93 -11.18
N GLU A 49 4.09 15.19 -10.90
CA GLU A 49 5.47 15.65 -10.64
C GLU A 49 6.08 14.95 -9.42
N ASP A 50 5.29 14.69 -8.37
CA ASP A 50 5.75 13.94 -7.20
C ASP A 50 6.10 12.50 -7.54
N VAL A 51 5.22 11.80 -8.27
CA VAL A 51 5.45 10.41 -8.69
C VAL A 51 6.69 10.29 -9.57
N ILE A 52 6.81 11.18 -10.57
CA ILE A 52 7.97 11.24 -11.47
C ILE A 52 9.24 11.61 -10.70
N GLY A 53 9.18 12.60 -9.81
CA GLY A 53 10.30 13.02 -8.99
C GLY A 53 10.84 11.87 -8.14
N LEU A 54 9.94 11.14 -7.46
CA LEU A 54 10.30 9.98 -6.62
C LEU A 54 10.87 8.82 -7.45
N LEU A 55 10.30 8.55 -8.62
CA LEU A 55 10.82 7.54 -9.54
C LEU A 55 12.23 7.93 -10.01
N ASN A 56 12.43 9.19 -10.40
CA ASN A 56 13.71 9.71 -10.86
C ASN A 56 14.75 9.70 -9.75
N TYR A 57 14.37 10.04 -8.52
CA TYR A 57 15.23 9.90 -7.33
C TYR A 57 15.74 8.45 -7.20
N GLY A 58 14.84 7.47 -7.26
CA GLY A 58 15.21 6.06 -7.15
C GLY A 58 16.11 5.58 -8.31
N VAL A 59 15.77 5.94 -9.55
CA VAL A 59 16.49 5.52 -10.78
C VAL A 59 17.97 5.89 -10.76
N GLN A 60 18.36 6.95 -10.05
CA GLN A 60 19.77 7.33 -9.89
C GLN A 60 20.61 6.23 -9.24
N SER A 61 20.01 5.36 -8.43
CA SER A 61 20.65 4.12 -7.98
C SER A 61 20.54 3.05 -9.07
N ARG A 62 21.68 2.45 -9.46
CA ARG A 62 21.73 1.29 -10.37
C ARG A 62 21.10 0.03 -9.78
N ARG A 63 20.89 -0.01 -8.46
CA ARG A 63 20.27 -1.13 -7.75
C ARG A 63 18.78 -0.97 -7.56
N PHE A 64 18.24 0.20 -7.88
CA PHE A 64 16.83 0.49 -7.70
C PHE A 64 15.97 -0.44 -8.54
N GLN A 65 15.05 -1.10 -7.85
CA GLN A 65 14.13 -2.08 -8.40
C GLN A 65 12.69 -1.60 -8.22
N GLY A 66 12.43 -0.66 -7.30
CA GLY A 66 11.08 -0.48 -6.85
C GLY A 66 10.66 0.78 -6.12
N LEU A 67 9.47 1.29 -6.46
CA LEU A 67 8.75 2.39 -5.79
C LEU A 67 7.34 1.97 -5.35
N TRP A 68 7.04 2.06 -4.06
CA TRP A 68 5.75 1.66 -3.49
C TRP A 68 5.05 2.87 -2.86
N PHE A 69 3.77 3.01 -3.17
CA PHE A 69 2.91 4.07 -2.67
C PHE A 69 1.85 3.52 -1.73
N TYR A 70 1.83 4.02 -0.50
CA TYR A 70 0.85 3.67 0.53
C TYR A 70 0.16 4.91 1.04
N ARG A 71 -1.11 4.77 1.44
CA ARG A 71 -1.95 5.80 2.03
C ARG A 71 -1.79 7.12 1.28
N CYS A 72 -2.08 7.14 -0.01
CA CYS A 72 -2.00 8.34 -0.83
C CYS A 72 -2.92 8.25 -2.03
N LYS A 73 -3.38 9.40 -2.51
CA LYS A 73 -4.08 9.49 -3.80
C LYS A 73 -3.03 9.76 -4.87
N LEU A 74 -3.02 8.93 -5.91
CA LEU A 74 -2.13 9.08 -7.06
C LEU A 74 -2.92 9.62 -8.26
N PRO A 75 -2.24 10.29 -9.21
CA PRO A 75 -2.87 10.72 -10.45
C PRO A 75 -3.38 9.50 -11.25
N THR A 76 -4.44 9.69 -12.03
CA THR A 76 -5.08 8.63 -12.82
C THR A 76 -4.20 8.09 -13.94
N SER A 77 -3.26 8.90 -14.41
CA SER A 77 -2.20 8.53 -15.34
C SER A 77 -1.00 9.46 -15.17
N ILE A 78 0.12 9.03 -15.70
CA ILE A 78 1.36 9.78 -15.82
C ILE A 78 1.62 9.98 -17.32
N SER A 79 2.02 11.16 -17.75
CA SER A 79 2.48 11.42 -19.10
C SER A 79 3.73 10.57 -19.38
N PRO A 80 3.70 9.65 -20.35
CA PRO A 80 4.83 8.79 -20.65
C PRO A 80 6.10 9.58 -20.90
N GLU A 81 6.02 10.70 -21.61
CA GLU A 81 7.14 11.59 -21.94
C GLU A 81 7.90 12.12 -20.71
N MET A 82 7.28 12.15 -19.53
CA MET A 82 7.91 12.55 -18.27
C MET A 82 8.68 11.39 -17.60
N ILE A 83 8.41 10.15 -18.00
CA ILE A 83 9.07 8.95 -17.48
C ILE A 83 10.40 8.74 -18.20
N LEU A 84 11.50 8.73 -17.44
CA LEU A 84 12.83 8.51 -17.99
C LEU A 84 12.96 7.14 -18.68
N GLU A 85 13.66 7.11 -19.82
CA GLU A 85 13.92 5.89 -20.58
C GLU A 85 14.71 4.85 -19.75
N THR A 86 15.57 5.31 -18.84
CA THR A 86 16.27 4.45 -17.89
C THR A 86 15.30 3.71 -16.96
N ALA A 87 14.18 4.33 -16.59
CA ALA A 87 13.18 3.68 -15.75
C ALA A 87 12.45 2.57 -16.51
N ARG A 88 12.04 2.86 -17.75
CA ARG A 88 11.35 1.91 -18.64
C ARG A 88 12.20 0.69 -18.98
N SER A 89 13.46 0.90 -19.32
CA SER A 89 14.38 -0.17 -19.73
C SER A 89 14.80 -1.10 -18.60
N ARG A 90 14.76 -0.64 -17.35
CA ARG A 90 15.19 -1.41 -16.17
C ARG A 90 14.07 -2.23 -15.51
N ASN A 91 12.87 -2.26 -16.09
CA ASN A 91 11.71 -2.97 -15.54
C ASN A 91 11.45 -2.64 -14.06
N ILE A 92 11.57 -1.36 -13.70
CA ILE A 92 11.33 -0.89 -12.33
C ILE A 92 9.85 -1.05 -12.00
N LYS A 93 9.58 -1.59 -10.83
CA LYS A 93 8.20 -1.79 -10.36
C LYS A 93 7.72 -0.58 -9.60
N VAL A 94 6.55 -0.08 -9.98
CA VAL A 94 5.91 1.05 -9.32
C VAL A 94 4.51 0.62 -8.91
N LEU A 95 4.33 0.36 -7.62
CA LEU A 95 3.16 -0.34 -7.10
C LEU A 95 2.29 0.57 -6.23
N TRP A 96 0.97 0.39 -6.37
CA TRP A 96 -0.07 1.04 -5.57
C TRP A 96 -1.02 -0.02 -4.98
N PRO A 97 -0.67 -0.62 -3.82
CA PRO A 97 -1.41 -1.71 -3.20
C PRO A 97 -2.88 -1.43 -2.92
N GLU A 98 -3.21 -0.21 -2.46
CA GLU A 98 -4.60 0.19 -2.12
C GLU A 98 -5.52 0.23 -3.34
N ASN A 99 -4.96 0.36 -4.55
CA ASN A 99 -5.69 0.29 -5.81
C ASN A 99 -5.40 -1.00 -6.58
N ALA A 100 -4.70 -1.96 -5.97
CA ALA A 100 -4.33 -3.23 -6.58
C ALA A 100 -3.64 -3.09 -7.93
N SER A 101 -2.84 -2.04 -8.11
CA SER A 101 -2.35 -1.65 -9.43
C SER A 101 -0.84 -1.43 -9.48
N GLN A 102 -0.32 -1.54 -10.69
CA GLN A 102 1.05 -1.22 -11.07
C GLN A 102 1.04 -0.17 -12.18
N LEU A 103 1.95 0.79 -12.12
CA LEU A 103 2.15 1.74 -13.22
C LEU A 103 2.89 1.04 -14.37
N GLU A 104 2.28 1.04 -15.54
CA GLU A 104 2.92 0.61 -16.78
C GLU A 104 3.76 1.78 -17.33
N LEU A 105 5.08 1.73 -17.15
CA LEU A 105 5.99 2.85 -17.45
C LEU A 105 6.03 3.27 -18.94
N GLN A 106 5.57 2.41 -19.84
CA GLN A 106 5.52 2.64 -21.28
C GLN A 106 4.31 3.49 -21.67
N SER A 107 3.16 3.24 -21.04
CA SER A 107 1.90 3.95 -21.32
C SER A 107 1.54 5.00 -20.27
N GLY A 108 2.22 4.97 -19.12
CA GLY A 108 1.96 5.82 -17.97
C GLY A 108 0.61 5.54 -17.29
N LYS A 109 -0.03 4.40 -17.59
CA LYS A 109 -1.33 4.03 -17.02
C LYS A 109 -1.18 3.06 -15.87
N TRP A 110 -2.09 3.16 -14.90
CA TRP A 110 -2.23 2.15 -13.86
C TRP A 110 -2.96 0.93 -14.41
N LYS A 111 -2.36 -0.25 -14.23
CA LYS A 111 -2.92 -1.53 -14.63
C LYS A 111 -3.20 -2.35 -13.39
N GLN A 112 -4.40 -2.93 -13.32
CA GLN A 112 -4.76 -3.87 -12.26
C GLN A 112 -3.84 -5.09 -12.29
N ALA A 113 -3.46 -5.57 -11.11
CA ALA A 113 -2.64 -6.76 -10.97
C ALA A 113 -3.46 -8.00 -11.29
N GLU A 114 -3.01 -8.72 -12.32
CA GLU A 114 -3.62 -9.98 -12.79
C GLU A 114 -2.66 -11.17 -12.69
N ASP A 115 -1.35 -10.93 -12.76
CA ASP A 115 -0.36 -11.99 -12.65
C ASP A 115 0.05 -12.26 -11.20
N ILE A 116 0.41 -13.52 -10.92
CA ILE A 116 0.79 -14.01 -9.60
C ILE A 116 1.96 -13.21 -9.00
N GLN A 117 2.93 -12.80 -9.83
CA GLN A 117 4.14 -12.14 -9.35
C GLN A 117 3.81 -10.73 -8.81
N THR A 118 3.04 -9.94 -9.55
CA THR A 118 2.61 -8.61 -9.12
C THR A 118 1.71 -8.70 -7.90
N ILE A 119 0.77 -9.64 -7.87
CA ILE A 119 -0.10 -9.87 -6.69
C ILE A 119 0.75 -10.21 -5.46
N THR A 120 1.73 -11.11 -5.61
CA THR A 120 2.66 -11.49 -4.52
C THR A 120 3.39 -10.28 -3.96
N GLU A 121 3.83 -9.37 -4.83
CA GLU A 121 4.54 -8.17 -4.39
C GLU A 121 3.65 -7.11 -3.75
N LEU A 122 2.41 -6.94 -4.24
CA LEU A 122 1.42 -6.07 -3.60
C LEU A 122 1.04 -6.58 -2.21
N CYS A 123 0.97 -7.91 -2.02
CA CYS A 123 0.64 -8.57 -0.76
C CYS A 123 1.86 -8.81 0.17
N SER A 124 3.08 -8.50 -0.28
CA SER A 124 4.32 -8.65 0.53
C SER A 124 4.48 -7.63 1.66
N ASN A 125 3.50 -6.73 1.81
CA ASN A 125 3.45 -5.70 2.84
C ASN A 125 1.98 -5.43 3.20
N VAL A 126 1.71 -4.35 3.93
CA VAL A 126 0.35 -3.98 4.33
C VAL A 126 -0.51 -3.55 3.14
N VAL A 127 -1.66 -4.20 2.97
CA VAL A 127 -2.76 -3.72 2.12
C VAL A 127 -3.75 -3.01 3.02
N VAL A 128 -3.87 -1.69 2.86
CA VAL A 128 -4.74 -0.86 3.70
C VAL A 128 -6.07 -0.64 3.00
N ILE A 129 -7.17 -0.89 3.72
CA ILE A 129 -8.52 -0.50 3.33
C ILE A 129 -8.93 0.66 4.24
N ASN A 130 -8.95 1.88 3.68
CA ASN A 130 -9.25 3.10 4.42
C ASN A 130 -10.67 3.59 4.11
N ASN A 131 -11.41 4.03 5.13
CA ASN A 131 -12.79 4.51 5.00
C ASN A 131 -12.92 5.78 4.15
N LYS A 132 -11.90 6.63 4.14
CA LYS A 132 -11.82 7.85 3.33
C LYS A 132 -11.43 7.56 1.87
N SER A 133 -11.02 6.34 1.54
CA SER A 133 -10.78 5.92 0.15
C SER A 133 -12.10 5.75 -0.59
N SER A 134 -12.06 5.94 -1.91
CA SER A 134 -13.24 5.72 -2.76
C SER A 134 -13.74 4.27 -2.67
N LEU A 135 -15.03 4.07 -2.91
CA LEU A 135 -15.62 2.73 -2.96
C LEU A 135 -14.90 1.84 -3.99
N GLU A 136 -14.45 2.41 -5.10
CA GLU A 136 -13.69 1.70 -6.15
C GLU A 136 -12.32 1.24 -5.66
N SER A 137 -11.55 2.10 -4.98
CA SER A 137 -10.27 1.71 -4.37
C SER A 137 -10.46 0.60 -3.34
N GLN A 138 -11.47 0.71 -2.46
CA GLN A 138 -11.76 -0.35 -1.47
C GLN A 138 -12.11 -1.67 -2.16
N LYS A 139 -12.91 -1.64 -3.23
CA LYS A 139 -13.22 -2.84 -4.05
C LYS A 139 -11.96 -3.45 -4.68
N SER A 140 -11.08 -2.63 -5.25
CA SER A 140 -9.82 -3.09 -5.84
C SER A 140 -8.92 -3.77 -4.81
N ALA A 141 -8.75 -3.17 -3.63
CA ALA A 141 -8.00 -3.78 -2.52
C ALA A 141 -8.61 -5.13 -2.09
N ILE A 142 -9.93 -5.21 -1.96
CA ILE A 142 -10.62 -6.45 -1.61
C ILE A 142 -10.43 -7.53 -2.68
N GLU A 143 -10.58 -7.18 -3.97
CA GLU A 143 -10.38 -8.14 -5.05
C GLU A 143 -8.91 -8.62 -5.16
N LEU A 144 -7.93 -7.76 -4.86
CA LEU A 144 -6.53 -8.18 -4.72
C LEU A 144 -6.37 -9.23 -3.62
N LEU A 145 -6.87 -8.96 -2.42
CA LEU A 145 -6.77 -9.86 -1.26
C LEU A 145 -7.45 -11.21 -1.56
N LYS A 146 -8.62 -11.16 -2.21
CA LYS A 146 -9.35 -12.34 -2.66
C LYS A 146 -8.55 -13.15 -3.68
N LYS A 147 -7.93 -12.49 -4.67
CA LYS A 147 -7.06 -13.16 -5.65
C LYS A 147 -5.85 -13.79 -4.97
N ALA A 148 -5.18 -13.08 -4.06
CA ALA A 148 -4.05 -13.61 -3.30
C ALA A 148 -4.46 -14.86 -2.51
N SER A 149 -5.56 -14.78 -1.78
CA SER A 149 -6.06 -15.91 -0.98
C SER A 149 -6.46 -17.12 -1.82
N ARG A 150 -7.07 -16.92 -2.98
CA ARG A 150 -7.43 -18.01 -3.91
C ARG A 150 -6.23 -18.76 -4.47
N HIS A 151 -5.09 -18.08 -4.59
CA HIS A 151 -3.86 -18.66 -5.11
C HIS A 151 -2.86 -19.02 -3.99
N GLU A 152 -3.32 -19.03 -2.73
CA GLU A 152 -2.49 -19.31 -1.54
C GLU A 152 -1.24 -18.42 -1.40
N ILE A 153 -1.28 -17.24 -2.03
CA ILE A 153 -0.22 -16.24 -1.93
C ILE A 153 -0.26 -15.66 -0.51
N PRO A 154 0.86 -15.66 0.24
CA PRO A 154 0.90 -15.04 1.56
C PRO A 154 0.51 -13.56 1.51
N ILE A 155 -0.44 -13.18 2.36
CA ILE A 155 -0.84 -11.79 2.59
C ILE A 155 -0.17 -11.36 3.90
N ASP A 156 0.88 -10.55 3.81
CA ASP A 156 1.70 -10.16 4.96
C ASP A 156 0.88 -9.42 6.03
N CYS A 157 0.06 -8.45 5.62
CA CYS A 157 -0.79 -7.70 6.54
C CYS A 157 -2.01 -7.08 5.83
N VAL A 158 -3.17 -7.16 6.47
CA VAL A 158 -4.36 -6.36 6.09
C VAL A 158 -4.62 -5.32 7.18
N GLY A 159 -4.65 -4.05 6.77
CA GLY A 159 -4.97 -2.93 7.67
C GLY A 159 -6.37 -2.38 7.40
N LEU A 160 -7.25 -2.41 8.39
CA LEU A 160 -8.54 -1.73 8.35
C LEU A 160 -8.39 -0.37 9.05
N ASP A 161 -8.36 0.70 8.26
CA ASP A 161 -8.07 2.06 8.74
C ASP A 161 -9.36 2.90 8.76
N GLU A 162 -9.93 3.07 9.96
CA GLU A 162 -11.25 3.67 10.24
C GLU A 162 -12.38 3.02 9.42
N SER A 163 -12.17 1.81 8.89
CA SER A 163 -13.04 1.18 7.88
C SER A 163 -13.86 0.00 8.40
N PHE A 164 -13.46 -0.59 9.53
CA PHE A 164 -14.17 -1.67 10.18
C PHE A 164 -15.53 -1.18 10.71
N ASN A 165 -16.65 -1.73 10.26
CA ASN A 165 -17.97 -1.40 10.80
C ASN A 165 -18.40 -2.42 11.85
N GLU A 166 -18.60 -3.66 11.42
CA GLU A 166 -19.10 -4.74 12.26
C GLU A 166 -18.57 -6.10 11.78
N VAL A 167 -18.77 -7.12 12.61
CA VAL A 167 -18.49 -8.51 12.27
C VAL A 167 -19.64 -9.38 12.77
N ASP A 168 -20.13 -10.25 11.90
CA ASP A 168 -21.18 -11.24 12.21
C ASP A 168 -20.88 -12.53 11.44
N GLU A 169 -21.03 -13.69 12.09
CA GLU A 169 -20.79 -15.02 11.50
C GLU A 169 -19.54 -15.13 10.60
N ASP A 170 -18.39 -14.64 11.07
CA ASP A 170 -17.10 -14.59 10.33
C ASP A 170 -17.12 -13.71 9.06
N VAL A 171 -18.05 -12.76 8.96
CA VAL A 171 -18.11 -11.77 7.89
C VAL A 171 -17.80 -10.40 8.48
N ILE A 172 -16.63 -9.87 8.13
CA ILE A 172 -16.29 -8.47 8.44
C ILE A 172 -16.96 -7.58 7.39
N THR A 173 -17.80 -6.66 7.85
CA THR A 173 -18.43 -5.62 7.03
C THR A 173 -17.73 -4.29 7.30
N LEU A 174 -17.45 -3.56 6.22
CA LEU A 174 -16.82 -2.25 6.25
C LEU A 174 -17.88 -1.14 6.29
N HIS A 175 -17.50 0.06 6.72
CA HIS A 175 -18.40 1.23 6.71
C HIS A 175 -18.92 1.60 5.31
N SER A 176 -18.20 1.19 4.26
CA SER A 176 -18.66 1.33 2.87
C SER A 176 -19.78 0.36 2.48
N GLY A 177 -20.16 -0.58 3.35
CA GLY A 177 -21.09 -1.68 3.08
C GLY A 177 -20.47 -2.85 2.30
N LEU A 178 -19.17 -2.79 1.99
CA LEU A 178 -18.44 -3.92 1.41
C LEU A 178 -18.08 -4.94 2.50
N SER A 179 -18.06 -6.22 2.14
CA SER A 179 -17.59 -7.28 3.04
C SER A 179 -16.17 -7.70 2.67
N LEU A 180 -15.34 -7.95 3.68
CA LEU A 180 -14.03 -8.58 3.51
C LEU A 180 -14.25 -10.09 3.32
N PRO A 181 -13.79 -10.70 2.21
CA PRO A 181 -13.92 -12.15 2.01
C PRO A 181 -13.07 -12.88 3.05
N ILE A 182 -13.38 -14.15 3.35
CA ILE A 182 -12.51 -14.97 4.20
C ILE A 182 -11.13 -15.09 3.54
N LEU A 183 -10.11 -14.59 4.24
CA LEU A 183 -8.71 -14.63 3.76
C LEU A 183 -7.98 -15.79 4.43
N THR A 184 -7.75 -16.86 3.68
CA THR A 184 -7.10 -18.10 4.15
C THR A 184 -5.57 -18.02 4.19
N SER A 185 -4.97 -16.93 3.71
CA SER A 185 -3.52 -16.74 3.57
C SER A 185 -2.96 -15.51 4.30
N ILE A 186 -3.78 -14.86 5.14
CA ILE A 186 -3.39 -13.68 5.91
C ILE A 186 -2.46 -14.05 7.08
N GLU A 187 -1.36 -13.32 7.22
CA GLU A 187 -0.43 -13.49 8.33
C GLU A 187 -0.72 -12.52 9.48
N ARG A 188 -1.12 -11.28 9.17
CA ARG A 188 -1.36 -10.25 10.18
C ARG A 188 -2.59 -9.41 9.84
N MET A 189 -3.30 -8.97 10.85
CA MET A 189 -4.40 -8.02 10.71
C MET A 189 -4.22 -6.87 11.69
N GLY A 190 -4.34 -5.65 11.19
CA GLY A 190 -4.35 -4.43 11.99
C GLY A 190 -5.70 -3.74 11.87
N ILE A 191 -6.27 -3.34 13.00
CA ILE A 191 -7.52 -2.56 13.04
C ILE A 191 -7.23 -1.24 13.74
N HIS A 192 -7.52 -0.16 13.04
CA HIS A 192 -7.52 1.21 13.57
C HIS A 192 -8.96 1.70 13.51
N THR A 193 -9.59 1.87 14.67
CA THR A 193 -10.95 2.39 14.78
C THR A 193 -10.95 3.92 14.70
N GLU A 194 -12.14 4.49 14.57
CA GLU A 194 -12.34 5.94 14.68
C GLU A 194 -11.88 6.47 16.04
N ASP A 195 -11.39 7.72 16.07
CA ASP A 195 -11.00 8.41 17.31
C ASP A 195 -12.08 8.27 18.39
N GLY A 196 -11.74 7.62 19.50
CA GLY A 196 -12.62 7.44 20.65
C GLY A 196 -13.64 6.30 20.53
N ARG A 197 -13.62 5.52 19.45
CA ARG A 197 -14.42 4.29 19.36
C ARG A 197 -13.73 3.14 20.06
N GLU A 198 -14.40 2.62 21.08
CA GLU A 198 -14.02 1.39 21.76
C GLU A 198 -14.64 0.16 21.06
N MET A 199 -13.83 -0.87 20.84
CA MET A 199 -14.31 -2.16 20.37
C MET A 199 -14.88 -2.96 21.53
N ASN A 200 -16.05 -3.55 21.32
CA ASN A 200 -16.66 -4.43 22.29
C ASN A 200 -16.14 -5.88 22.16
N LYS A 201 -16.44 -6.71 23.17
CA LYS A 201 -16.01 -8.11 23.21
C LYS A 201 -16.52 -8.94 22.02
N HIS A 202 -17.73 -8.66 21.53
CA HIS A 202 -18.28 -9.38 20.38
C HIS A 202 -17.48 -9.09 19.12
N GLU A 203 -17.14 -7.83 18.86
CA GLU A 203 -16.31 -7.44 17.71
C GLU A 203 -14.94 -8.09 17.75
N VAL A 204 -14.24 -8.00 18.88
CA VAL A 204 -12.91 -8.61 19.05
C VAL A 204 -12.95 -10.12 18.82
N ASN A 205 -13.96 -10.81 19.38
CA ASN A 205 -14.12 -12.25 19.18
C ASN A 205 -14.46 -12.61 17.73
N GLY A 206 -15.34 -11.85 17.08
CA GLY A 206 -15.69 -12.09 15.68
C GLY A 206 -14.51 -11.92 14.75
N ILE A 207 -13.66 -10.92 14.99
CA ILE A 207 -12.40 -10.72 14.24
C ILE A 207 -11.43 -11.87 14.49
N LEU A 208 -11.30 -12.33 15.73
CA LEU A 208 -10.46 -13.49 16.07
C LEU A 208 -10.93 -14.75 15.33
N ASN A 209 -12.24 -15.00 15.28
CA ASN A 209 -12.79 -16.13 14.53
C ASN A 209 -12.53 -15.98 13.02
N TYR A 210 -12.72 -14.77 12.48
CA TYR A 210 -12.42 -14.47 11.08
C TYR A 210 -10.96 -14.79 10.71
N VAL A 211 -9.97 -14.32 11.49
CA VAL A 211 -8.55 -14.52 11.15
C VAL A 211 -8.07 -15.96 11.33
N GLN A 212 -8.76 -16.76 12.16
CA GLN A 212 -8.46 -18.18 12.37
C GLN A 212 -8.70 -19.05 11.14
N HIS A 213 -9.44 -18.56 10.13
CA HIS A 213 -9.55 -19.22 8.84
C HIS A 213 -8.22 -19.29 8.08
N SER A 214 -7.21 -18.50 8.47
CA SER A 214 -5.85 -18.65 7.95
C SER A 214 -4.94 -19.43 8.89
N GLN A 215 -4.39 -20.53 8.36
CA GLN A 215 -3.32 -21.29 9.03
C GLN A 215 -1.98 -20.53 9.07
N ARG A 216 -1.87 -19.38 8.40
CA ARG A 216 -0.68 -18.53 8.38
C ARG A 216 -0.75 -17.40 9.40
N PHE A 217 -1.87 -17.24 10.10
CA PHE A 217 -2.10 -16.11 10.97
C PHE A 217 -1.13 -16.10 12.16
N LYS A 218 -0.58 -14.93 12.45
CA LYS A 218 0.47 -14.71 13.46
C LYS A 218 0.10 -13.60 14.44
N GLU A 219 -0.55 -12.54 13.97
CA GLU A 219 -0.70 -11.31 14.75
C GLU A 219 -1.99 -10.56 14.47
N LEU A 220 -2.75 -10.24 15.53
CA LEU A 220 -3.84 -9.29 15.52
C LEU A 220 -3.41 -8.05 16.32
N GLY A 221 -3.42 -6.89 15.67
CA GLY A 221 -3.10 -5.60 16.30
C GLY A 221 -4.31 -4.67 16.31
N PHE A 222 -4.54 -4.02 17.44
CA PHE A 222 -5.44 -2.88 17.56
C PHE A 222 -4.60 -1.63 17.76
N ILE A 223 -4.73 -0.66 16.86
CA ILE A 223 -3.94 0.57 16.89
C ILE A 223 -4.87 1.67 17.44
N ASP A 224 -4.53 2.23 18.59
CA ASP A 224 -5.17 3.45 19.09
C ASP A 224 -4.45 4.68 18.55
N SER A 225 -5.21 5.68 18.11
CA SER A 225 -4.72 7.04 17.89
C SER A 225 -4.46 7.73 19.23
N PHE A 226 -3.33 7.46 19.87
CA PHE A 226 -2.84 8.34 20.93
C PHE A 226 -2.50 9.71 20.32
N ARG A 227 -3.29 10.72 20.71
CA ARG A 227 -2.98 12.15 20.52
C ARG A 227 -1.80 12.59 21.37
#